data_AF-A0A4Q5ZAT0-F1
#
_entry.id   AF-A0A4Q5ZAT0-F1
#
_cell.length_a   1.000
_cell.length_b   1.000
_cell.length_c   1.000
_cell.angle_alpha   90.00
_cell.angle_beta   90.00
_cell.angle_gamma   90.00
#
_symmetry.space_group_name_H-M   'P 1'
#
loop_
_entity.id
_entity.type
_entity.pdbx_description
1 polymer ?
#
loop_
_entity_poly.entity_id
_entity_poly.type
_entity_poly.pdbx_seq_one_letter_code
_entity_poly.pdbx_strand_id
1 'polypeptide(L)'
;AYEMVSAQAVNPYHMNGSARQENCNCYTLTPDLTTQSGSVWNVNKISLLNSFDYKFDVFLGCADGSGADGIVFVLQPISISVGSTGGGLGYENVSPSIGVAIDTWQNTADSDPSEDHISIHRNGDIDHSSSNNLAGPVSALANGGNIEDCQVHSFRIIWNAVTKKLSAQVDGVDRVETTIDMVRDVFANDPMVFWGFTASTGGSRNLQRFCTSLNAAFTLPPDQQTCFPVTIPFNDSSASFGDIVKWDWDFGDGTKSNLKIPAPHSYAAPGNYDVKLSIVGNNGCTSDTFKKRIVVGSKPVADFRIDPGIVCDSSPVFFRDQSTVQFGTISDWNWSVRGSPYATSSPGPLMFQATGPGLASLTVRTREGCISEPVTQNFEVKKRPDISFTIGDICAGDPLEVWRRVSNNHRRPLGKPCVYIRRLISDKCICNCG
;
A
#
# COMPACT_ATOMS: atom_id res chain seq x y z
N ALA A 1 22.71 26.30 34.87
CA ALA A 1 21.47 27.06 34.69
C ALA A 1 20.63 26.28 33.70
N TYR A 2 19.51 25.71 34.15
CA TYR A 2 18.57 25.01 33.26
C TYR A 2 17.82 26.09 32.47
N GLU A 3 18.04 26.13 31.15
CA GLU A 3 17.17 26.91 30.26
C GLU A 3 15.78 26.28 30.28
N MET A 4 14.81 27.08 30.71
CA MET A 4 13.41 26.71 30.67
C MET A 4 13.00 26.63 29.20
N VAL A 5 12.63 25.43 28.76
CA VAL A 5 11.85 25.23 27.54
C VAL A 5 10.56 26.01 27.73
N SER A 6 10.44 27.16 27.06
CA SER A 6 9.22 27.94 27.08
C SER A 6 8.11 27.09 26.47
N ALA A 7 7.00 26.96 27.21
CA ALA A 7 5.78 26.37 26.70
C ALA A 7 5.38 27.11 25.42
N GLN A 8 5.43 26.42 24.28
CA GLN A 8 5.03 26.96 22.99
C GLN A 8 3.55 27.31 23.02
N ALA A 9 3.21 28.50 22.53
CA ALA A 9 1.84 28.99 22.48
C ALA A 9 0.94 28.04 21.67
N VAL A 10 -0.33 27.98 22.10
CA VAL A 10 -1.46 27.34 21.43
C VAL A 10 -1.50 27.76 19.96
N ASN A 11 -1.29 26.80 19.05
CA ASN A 11 -1.27 26.93 17.59
C ASN A 11 -0.33 28.04 17.00
N PRO A 12 0.83 27.69 16.41
CA PRO A 12 1.76 28.67 15.84
C PRO A 12 1.32 29.27 14.49
N TYR A 13 0.09 29.02 14.04
CA TYR A 13 -0.40 29.48 12.75
C TYR A 13 -1.38 30.65 12.87
N HIS A 14 -1.11 31.72 12.12
CA HIS A 14 -2.00 32.86 11.93
C HIS A 14 -2.73 32.74 10.61
N MET A 15 -4.04 32.96 10.60
CA MET A 15 -4.90 32.86 9.42
C MET A 15 -5.42 34.24 9.01
N ASN A 16 -5.45 34.51 7.70
CA ASN A 16 -6.02 35.73 7.14
C ASN A 16 -7.08 35.41 6.07
N GLY A 17 -7.96 36.37 5.82
CA GLY A 17 -8.93 36.31 4.73
C GLY A 17 -9.90 35.12 4.88
N SER A 18 -10.04 34.33 3.83
CA SER A 18 -10.92 33.15 3.81
C SER A 18 -10.34 31.91 4.50
N ALA A 19 -9.09 31.98 4.99
CA ALA A 19 -8.43 30.83 5.56
C ALA A 19 -9.05 30.39 6.88
N ARG A 20 -9.17 29.07 7.06
CA ARG A 20 -9.66 28.45 8.29
C ARG A 20 -8.93 27.15 8.59
N GLN A 21 -8.81 26.85 9.87
CA GLN A 21 -8.26 25.60 10.35
C GLN A 21 -9.35 24.52 10.30
N GLU A 22 -9.08 23.39 9.66
CA GLU A 22 -9.99 22.23 9.62
C GLU A 22 -9.75 21.31 10.82
N ASN A 23 -8.48 21.06 11.11
CA ASN A 23 -8.01 20.26 12.24
C ASN A 23 -6.62 20.73 12.65
N CYS A 24 -5.95 20.00 13.54
CA CYS A 24 -4.68 20.45 14.11
C CYS A 24 -3.54 20.65 13.08
N ASN A 25 -3.59 20.02 11.91
CA ASN A 25 -2.54 20.11 10.88
C ASN A 25 -3.01 20.50 9.47
N CYS A 26 -4.32 20.61 9.23
CA CYS A 26 -4.90 20.96 7.93
C CYS A 26 -5.63 22.30 7.95
N TYR A 27 -5.45 23.07 6.88
CA TYR A 27 -5.97 24.41 6.73
C TYR A 27 -6.56 24.60 5.34
N THR A 28 -7.83 24.98 5.29
CA THR A 28 -8.41 25.52 4.07
C THR A 28 -7.88 26.94 3.87
N LEU A 29 -7.31 27.26 2.71
CA LEU A 29 -6.94 28.63 2.36
C LEU A 29 -8.13 29.37 1.73
N THR A 30 -8.86 28.68 0.85
CA THR A 30 -10.05 29.17 0.17
C THR A 30 -11.13 28.08 0.17
N PRO A 31 -12.39 28.41 0.48
CA PRO A 31 -13.49 27.51 0.14
C PRO A 31 -13.71 27.46 -1.38
N ASP A 32 -14.45 26.46 -1.87
CA ASP A 32 -14.95 26.39 -3.25
C ASP A 32 -16.02 27.47 -3.51
N LEU A 33 -15.57 28.73 -3.51
CA LEU A 33 -16.33 29.95 -3.78
C LEU A 33 -15.46 30.88 -4.62
N THR A 34 -16.10 31.76 -5.39
CA THR A 34 -15.38 32.77 -6.18
C THR A 34 -14.87 33.90 -5.29
N THR A 35 -13.85 34.62 -5.78
CA THR A 35 -13.36 35.88 -5.19
C THR A 35 -12.90 35.75 -3.74
N GLN A 36 -12.20 34.66 -3.43
CA GLN A 36 -11.62 34.38 -2.13
C GLN A 36 -10.13 34.69 -2.14
N SER A 37 -9.58 34.99 -0.97
CA SER A 37 -8.14 35.09 -0.76
C SER A 37 -7.86 34.77 0.70
N GLY A 38 -6.93 33.86 0.95
CA GLY A 38 -6.60 33.41 2.28
C GLY A 38 -5.13 33.07 2.42
N SER A 39 -4.62 33.25 3.64
CA SER A 39 -3.26 32.84 3.97
C SER A 39 -3.17 32.24 5.35
N VAL A 40 -2.22 31.32 5.52
CA VAL A 40 -1.88 30.69 6.79
C VAL A 40 -0.38 30.80 6.98
N TRP A 41 0.05 31.47 8.03
CA TRP A 41 1.45 31.78 8.30
C TRP A 41 1.90 31.17 9.61
N ASN A 42 3.06 30.52 9.62
CA ASN A 42 3.74 30.20 10.88
C ASN A 42 4.34 31.48 11.46
N VAL A 43 3.88 31.88 12.64
CA VAL A 43 4.35 33.11 13.31
C VAL A 43 5.73 32.94 13.95
N ASN A 44 6.23 31.71 14.05
CA ASN A 44 7.61 31.46 14.45
C ASN A 44 8.50 31.52 13.22
N LYS A 45 9.38 32.53 13.18
CA LYS A 45 10.33 32.69 12.09
C LYS A 45 11.35 31.54 12.07
N ILE A 46 11.76 31.16 10.87
CA ILE A 46 12.87 30.25 10.61
C ILE A 46 14.10 31.02 10.14
N SER A 47 15.29 30.46 10.36
CA SER A 47 16.54 31.03 9.86
C SER A 47 16.97 30.37 8.56
N LEU A 48 17.14 31.15 7.50
CA LEU A 48 17.66 30.70 6.20
C LEU A 48 19.17 30.39 6.22
N LEU A 49 19.85 30.60 7.35
CA LEU A 49 21.19 30.09 7.57
C LEU A 49 21.21 28.56 7.80
N ASN A 50 20.05 27.98 8.11
CA ASN A 50 19.87 26.54 8.25
C ASN A 50 19.14 25.99 7.03
N SER A 51 19.55 24.81 6.56
CA SER A 51 18.79 24.08 5.55
C SER A 51 17.47 23.58 6.13
N PHE A 52 16.44 23.47 5.28
CA PHE A 52 15.18 22.82 5.64
C PHE A 52 14.68 21.94 4.50
N ASP A 53 13.84 20.99 4.85
CA ASP A 53 13.22 20.03 3.94
C ASP A 53 11.78 19.81 4.42
N TYR A 54 10.86 20.54 3.82
CA TYR A 54 9.46 20.58 4.25
C TYR A 54 8.60 19.80 3.30
N LYS A 55 7.76 18.93 3.86
CA LYS A 55 6.75 18.16 3.13
C LYS A 55 5.37 18.55 3.60
N PHE A 56 4.52 18.84 2.63
CA PHE A 56 3.11 19.19 2.79
C PHE A 56 2.26 18.28 1.92
N ASP A 57 1.00 18.16 2.31
CA ASP A 57 -0.03 17.56 1.48
C ASP A 57 -0.93 18.72 1.00
N VAL A 58 -1.07 18.90 -0.31
CA VAL A 58 -1.87 19.97 -0.92
C VAL A 58 -3.06 19.38 -1.68
N PHE A 59 -4.17 20.09 -1.67
CA PHE A 59 -5.38 19.77 -2.40
C PHE A 59 -5.80 21.01 -3.16
N LEU A 60 -5.80 20.94 -4.50
CA LEU A 60 -6.07 22.07 -5.38
C LEU A 60 -7.51 22.07 -5.92
N GLY A 61 -8.27 21.02 -5.62
CA GLY A 61 -9.71 20.98 -5.82
C GLY A 61 -10.18 19.90 -6.77
N CYS A 62 -11.42 20.07 -7.24
CA CYS A 62 -12.17 19.07 -8.02
C CYS A 62 -12.77 19.64 -9.31
N ALA A 63 -12.80 20.98 -9.43
CA ALA A 63 -13.21 21.62 -10.66
C ALA A 63 -12.01 21.57 -11.61
N ASP A 64 -12.11 20.73 -12.64
CA ASP A 64 -11.04 20.46 -13.62
C ASP A 64 -10.88 21.68 -14.56
N GLY A 65 -11.53 21.72 -15.73
CA GLY A 65 -11.40 22.85 -16.68
C GLY A 65 -12.01 24.22 -16.27
N SER A 66 -12.35 24.42 -15.00
CA SER A 66 -12.91 25.69 -14.48
C SER A 66 -12.43 26.02 -13.06
N GLY A 67 -11.50 25.23 -12.52
CA GLY A 67 -10.89 25.48 -11.23
C GLY A 67 -9.86 26.61 -11.32
N ALA A 68 -9.70 27.36 -10.24
CA ALA A 68 -8.70 28.44 -10.15
C ALA A 68 -8.53 28.91 -8.68
N ASP A 69 -7.49 29.64 -8.31
CA ASP A 69 -6.34 30.01 -9.17
C ASP A 69 -5.06 29.28 -8.74
N GLY A 70 -5.01 28.72 -7.52
CA GLY A 70 -3.88 27.90 -7.07
C GLY A 70 -3.40 28.24 -5.68
N ILE A 71 -2.17 27.83 -5.37
CA ILE A 71 -1.56 27.94 -4.04
C ILE A 71 -0.08 28.33 -4.14
N VAL A 72 0.42 29.13 -3.19
CA VAL A 72 1.83 29.51 -3.11
C VAL A 72 2.38 29.22 -1.73
N PHE A 73 3.50 28.51 -1.66
CA PHE A 73 4.34 28.48 -0.44
C PHE A 73 5.20 29.74 -0.42
N VAL A 74 5.15 30.52 0.66
CA VAL A 74 5.77 31.84 0.71
C VAL A 74 6.74 31.97 1.88
N LEU A 75 7.89 32.59 1.62
CA LEU A 75 8.86 33.07 2.61
C LEU A 75 8.90 34.61 2.59
N GLN A 76 8.79 35.28 3.74
CA GLN A 76 9.01 36.73 3.83
C GLN A 76 9.46 37.18 5.24
N PRO A 77 10.22 38.28 5.39
CA PRO A 77 10.72 38.71 6.69
C PRO A 77 9.82 39.72 7.43
N ILE A 78 8.91 40.41 6.75
CA ILE A 78 8.25 41.62 7.30
C ILE A 78 6.89 41.31 7.94
N SER A 79 6.00 40.63 7.20
CA SER A 79 4.60 40.53 7.57
C SER A 79 4.07 39.09 7.44
N ILE A 80 2.80 38.92 7.81
CA ILE A 80 2.02 37.70 7.63
C ILE A 80 0.72 38.04 6.87
N SER A 81 0.82 38.97 5.91
CA SER A 81 -0.32 39.46 5.12
C SER A 81 -0.73 38.49 4.00
N VAL A 82 -1.87 38.75 3.37
CA VAL A 82 -2.27 38.10 2.12
C VAL A 82 -2.20 39.12 0.98
N GLY A 83 -1.74 38.67 -0.19
CA GLY A 83 -1.71 39.44 -1.43
C GLY A 83 -3.07 39.48 -2.14
N SER A 84 -3.03 39.76 -3.43
CA SER A 84 -4.21 39.94 -4.28
C SER A 84 -5.03 38.65 -4.51
N THR A 85 -6.31 38.80 -4.85
CA THR A 85 -7.22 37.71 -5.26
C THR A 85 -7.01 37.27 -6.72
N GLY A 86 -7.64 36.18 -7.16
CA GLY A 86 -7.56 35.72 -8.56
C GLY A 86 -6.18 35.14 -8.92
N GLY A 87 -5.71 35.40 -10.14
CA GLY A 87 -4.35 35.05 -10.60
C GLY A 87 -3.21 35.66 -9.78
N GLY A 88 -3.52 36.55 -8.83
CA GLY A 88 -2.52 36.99 -7.84
C GLY A 88 -2.17 35.92 -6.77
N LEU A 89 -2.88 34.79 -6.73
CA LEU A 89 -2.66 33.63 -5.84
C LEU A 89 -2.55 33.93 -4.32
N GLY A 90 -3.09 35.07 -3.88
CA GLY A 90 -2.85 35.59 -2.53
C GLY A 90 -1.39 35.94 -2.24
N TYR A 91 -0.54 36.00 -3.27
CA TYR A 91 0.91 36.22 -3.21
C TYR A 91 1.34 37.53 -3.90
N GLU A 92 0.61 37.97 -4.91
CA GLU A 92 0.94 39.20 -5.65
C GLU A 92 1.05 40.39 -4.69
N ASN A 93 2.07 41.23 -4.92
CA ASN A 93 2.44 42.39 -4.09
C ASN A 93 2.97 42.08 -2.68
N VAL A 94 3.13 40.81 -2.30
CA VAL A 94 3.83 40.44 -1.06
C VAL A 94 5.33 40.60 -1.28
N SER A 95 5.93 41.67 -0.74
CA SER A 95 7.34 42.01 -0.97
C SER A 95 8.03 42.56 0.29
N PRO A 96 9.30 42.22 0.57
CA PRO A 96 10.12 41.25 -0.17
C PRO A 96 9.70 39.82 0.16
N SER A 97 9.78 38.92 -0.82
CA SER A 97 9.34 37.53 -0.63
C SER A 97 9.99 36.55 -1.61
N ILE A 98 9.90 35.26 -1.29
CA ILE A 98 10.09 34.17 -2.25
C ILE A 98 8.83 33.31 -2.22
N GLY A 99 8.26 33.03 -3.39
CA GLY A 99 7.08 32.20 -3.57
C GLY A 99 7.41 30.97 -4.43
N VAL A 100 6.93 29.79 -4.01
CA VAL A 100 6.86 28.61 -4.87
C VAL A 100 5.39 28.37 -5.17
N ALA A 101 4.97 28.70 -6.38
CA ALA A 101 3.57 28.71 -6.81
C ALA A 101 3.22 27.42 -7.54
N ILE A 102 2.07 26.83 -7.23
CA ILE A 102 1.34 25.92 -8.10
C ILE A 102 0.12 26.69 -8.59
N ASP A 103 0.13 27.04 -9.86
CA ASP A 103 -0.92 27.80 -10.53
C ASP A 103 -1.79 26.83 -11.35
N THR A 104 -3.10 26.97 -11.20
CA THR A 104 -4.10 26.10 -11.85
C THR A 104 -4.97 26.84 -12.86
N TRP A 105 -4.63 28.09 -13.18
CA TRP A 105 -5.37 28.86 -14.16
C TRP A 105 -4.44 29.57 -15.14
N GLN A 106 -4.83 29.66 -16.40
CA GLN A 106 -4.04 30.36 -17.40
C GLN A 106 -4.36 31.87 -17.41
N ASN A 107 -3.56 32.67 -16.72
CA ASN A 107 -3.56 34.12 -16.81
C ASN A 107 -2.62 34.62 -17.93
N THR A 108 -3.18 34.93 -19.09
CA THR A 108 -2.36 35.41 -20.24
C THR A 108 -1.64 36.74 -19.98
N ALA A 109 -2.10 37.54 -19.03
CA ALA A 109 -1.44 38.77 -18.61
C ALA A 109 -0.12 38.52 -17.85
N ASP A 110 -0.01 37.35 -17.21
CA ASP A 110 1.11 36.92 -16.37
C ASP A 110 2.02 35.91 -17.10
N SER A 111 1.81 35.76 -18.42
CA SER A 111 2.61 34.91 -19.30
C SER A 111 2.51 33.42 -19.00
N ASP A 112 1.36 32.97 -18.49
CA ASP A 112 1.15 31.58 -18.08
C ASP A 112 1.11 30.60 -19.26
N PRO A 113 1.72 29.41 -19.10
CA PRO A 113 1.50 28.30 -20.01
C PRO A 113 0.05 27.81 -19.93
N SER A 114 -0.38 27.05 -20.93
CA SER A 114 -1.75 26.51 -21.00
C SER A 114 -2.03 25.33 -20.08
N GLU A 115 -1.03 24.88 -19.33
CA GLU A 115 -1.13 23.76 -18.39
C GLU A 115 -0.93 24.28 -16.97
N ASP A 116 -1.55 23.59 -16.00
CA ASP A 116 -1.28 23.81 -14.59
C ASP A 116 0.20 23.62 -14.33
N HIS A 117 0.81 24.60 -13.67
CA HIS A 117 2.26 24.70 -13.65
C HIS A 117 2.78 25.11 -12.28
N ILE A 118 4.08 24.90 -12.11
CA ILE A 118 4.82 25.23 -10.91
C ILE A 118 6.03 26.10 -11.27
N SER A 119 6.30 27.08 -10.42
CA SER A 119 7.32 28.10 -10.62
C SER A 119 7.88 28.61 -9.29
N ILE A 120 9.01 29.31 -9.36
CA ILE A 120 9.61 30.03 -8.23
C ILE A 120 9.69 31.51 -8.59
N HIS A 121 9.08 32.35 -7.77
CA HIS A 121 9.00 33.79 -7.94
C HIS A 121 9.66 34.54 -6.77
N ARG A 122 10.03 35.80 -7.00
CA ARG A 122 10.42 36.73 -5.93
C ARG A 122 9.56 37.97 -5.91
N ASN A 123 9.41 38.54 -4.72
CA ASN A 123 8.80 39.85 -4.44
C ASN A 123 7.34 40.00 -4.88
N GLY A 124 6.56 38.91 -4.87
CA GLY A 124 5.13 38.97 -5.19
C GLY A 124 4.86 39.32 -6.65
N ASP A 125 5.78 38.98 -7.54
CA ASP A 125 5.67 39.19 -8.98
C ASP A 125 5.45 37.83 -9.66
N ILE A 126 4.21 37.59 -10.11
CA ILE A 126 3.77 36.29 -10.65
C ILE A 126 4.00 36.18 -12.16
N ASP A 127 4.40 37.25 -12.86
CA ASP A 127 4.61 37.22 -14.31
C ASP A 127 5.85 36.39 -14.68
N HIS A 128 5.66 35.36 -15.50
CA HIS A 128 6.72 34.46 -15.94
C HIS A 128 7.72 35.10 -16.91
N SER A 129 7.36 36.22 -17.54
CA SER A 129 8.28 36.99 -18.39
C SER A 129 9.18 37.94 -17.58
N SER A 130 8.87 38.14 -16.29
CA SER A 130 9.64 39.00 -15.41
C SER A 130 11.00 38.40 -15.03
N SER A 131 11.98 39.28 -14.78
CA SER A 131 13.25 38.90 -14.15
C SER A 131 13.11 38.34 -12.73
N ASN A 132 11.92 38.46 -12.14
CA ASN A 132 11.58 37.91 -10.83
C ASN A 132 11.10 36.45 -10.90
N ASN A 133 10.85 35.88 -12.08
CA ASN A 133 10.63 34.46 -12.29
C ASN A 133 11.98 33.71 -12.22
N LEU A 134 12.27 33.10 -11.08
CA LEU A 134 13.56 32.49 -10.76
C LEU A 134 13.71 31.06 -11.28
N ALA A 135 12.59 30.34 -11.49
CA ALA A 135 12.54 29.00 -12.08
C ALA A 135 11.12 28.68 -12.56
N GLY A 136 11.02 27.77 -13.54
CA GLY A 136 9.74 27.49 -14.20
C GLY A 136 9.32 28.63 -15.14
N PRO A 137 8.07 28.62 -15.62
CA PRO A 137 7.05 27.63 -15.31
C PRO A 137 7.33 26.28 -15.98
N VAL A 138 6.98 25.19 -15.31
CA VAL A 138 6.90 23.83 -15.88
C VAL A 138 5.61 23.18 -15.39
N SER A 139 5.03 22.23 -16.13
CA SER A 139 3.86 21.47 -15.65
C SER A 139 3.96 21.08 -14.16
N ALA A 140 2.88 21.22 -13.40
CA ALA A 140 2.84 20.82 -11.99
C ALA A 140 3.02 19.30 -11.85
N LEU A 141 2.36 18.52 -12.72
CA LEU A 141 2.46 17.07 -12.78
C LEU A 141 3.54 16.60 -13.77
N ALA A 142 4.23 15.52 -13.43
CA ALA A 142 5.36 15.01 -14.24
C ALA A 142 4.95 14.51 -15.63
N ASN A 143 3.71 14.03 -15.76
CA ASN A 143 3.10 13.54 -16.99
C ASN A 143 2.31 14.62 -17.74
N GLY A 144 2.35 15.89 -17.30
CA GLY A 144 1.43 16.92 -17.78
C GLY A 144 0.03 16.75 -17.22
N GLY A 145 -0.86 17.69 -17.56
CA GLY A 145 -2.28 17.62 -17.24
C GLY A 145 -2.71 18.51 -16.08
N ASN A 146 -3.97 18.36 -15.71
CA ASN A 146 -4.63 19.19 -14.70
C ASN A 146 -4.39 18.62 -13.29
N ILE A 147 -3.94 19.45 -12.36
CA ILE A 147 -3.68 19.04 -10.97
C ILE A 147 -4.93 19.13 -10.08
N GLU A 148 -6.05 19.63 -10.60
CA GLU A 148 -7.32 19.76 -9.87
C GLU A 148 -8.16 18.48 -9.99
N ASP A 149 -7.53 17.35 -9.69
CA ASP A 149 -8.00 15.98 -9.98
C ASP A 149 -8.75 15.30 -8.82
N CYS A 150 -9.20 16.08 -7.83
CA CYS A 150 -9.76 15.62 -6.56
C CYS A 150 -8.81 14.73 -5.72
N GLN A 151 -7.50 14.72 -5.98
CA GLN A 151 -6.53 14.02 -5.16
C GLN A 151 -5.72 14.98 -4.26
N VAL A 152 -5.10 14.37 -3.26
CA VAL A 152 -4.11 15.04 -2.42
C VAL A 152 -2.74 14.77 -3.03
N HIS A 153 -2.01 15.83 -3.35
CA HIS A 153 -0.65 15.76 -3.88
C HIS A 153 0.36 16.05 -2.80
N SER A 154 1.49 15.35 -2.83
CA SER A 154 2.59 15.68 -1.94
C SER A 154 3.42 16.83 -2.52
N PHE A 155 3.61 17.88 -1.74
CA PHE A 155 4.35 19.07 -2.13
C PHE A 155 5.54 19.27 -1.19
N ARG A 156 6.75 19.20 -1.73
CA ARG A 156 7.99 19.24 -0.93
C ARG A 156 8.84 20.43 -1.33
N ILE A 157 9.28 21.23 -0.35
CA ILE A 157 10.15 22.40 -0.53
C ILE A 157 11.48 22.16 0.19
N ILE A 158 12.59 22.30 -0.53
CA ILE A 158 13.93 22.00 -0.02
C ILE A 158 14.79 23.25 -0.16
N TRP A 159 15.36 23.73 0.95
CA TRP A 159 16.36 24.79 0.98
C TRP A 159 17.69 24.25 1.49
N ASN A 160 18.74 24.45 0.71
CA ASN A 160 20.11 24.17 1.14
C ASN A 160 20.85 25.49 1.39
N ALA A 161 21.11 25.79 2.66
CA ALA A 161 21.73 27.05 3.07
C ALA A 161 23.21 27.18 2.65
N VAL A 162 23.90 26.07 2.36
CA VAL A 162 25.30 26.07 1.91
C VAL A 162 25.39 26.34 0.41
N THR A 163 24.63 25.59 -0.39
CA THR A 163 24.65 25.74 -1.86
C THR A 163 23.74 26.85 -2.36
N LYS A 164 22.95 27.46 -1.47
CA LYS A 164 21.95 28.49 -1.80
C LYS A 164 20.91 28.00 -2.81
N LYS A 165 20.55 26.71 -2.72
CA LYS A 165 19.65 26.04 -3.66
C LYS A 165 18.26 25.92 -3.02
N LEU A 166 17.24 26.41 -3.71
CA LEU A 166 15.83 26.17 -3.39
C LEU A 166 15.25 25.28 -4.50
N SER A 167 14.60 24.18 -4.12
CA SER A 167 13.89 23.32 -5.06
C SER A 167 12.53 22.89 -4.53
N ALA A 168 11.67 22.46 -5.44
CA ALA A 168 10.36 21.92 -5.11
C ALA A 168 10.04 20.64 -5.90
N GLN A 169 9.37 19.72 -5.22
CA GLN A 169 8.86 18.46 -5.78
C GLN A 169 7.34 18.41 -5.67
N VAL A 170 6.70 17.83 -6.68
CA VAL A 170 5.30 17.41 -6.65
C VAL A 170 5.27 15.90 -6.85
N ASP A 171 4.60 15.18 -5.95
CA ASP A 171 4.48 13.71 -5.97
C ASP A 171 5.82 12.96 -6.03
N GLY A 172 6.81 13.51 -5.33
CA GLY A 172 8.16 12.96 -5.25
C GLY A 172 9.01 13.18 -6.51
N VAL A 173 8.51 13.93 -7.50
CA VAL A 173 9.24 14.29 -8.71
C VAL A 173 9.72 15.73 -8.62
N ASP A 174 11.02 15.95 -8.85
CA ASP A 174 11.60 17.30 -8.97
C ASP A 174 10.93 18.08 -10.10
N ARG A 175 10.44 19.29 -9.80
CA ARG A 175 9.79 20.16 -10.80
C ARG A 175 10.60 21.43 -11.07
N VAL A 176 10.87 22.22 -10.03
CA VAL A 176 11.56 23.51 -10.16
C VAL A 176 12.71 23.63 -9.18
N GLU A 177 13.71 24.39 -9.59
CA GLU A 177 14.91 24.65 -8.80
C GLU A 177 15.56 25.96 -9.21
N THR A 178 16.10 26.68 -8.22
CA THR A 178 16.91 27.87 -8.44
C THR A 178 18.06 27.95 -7.44
N THR A 179 19.10 28.71 -7.80
CA THR A 179 20.22 29.04 -6.90
C THR A 179 20.24 30.54 -6.64
N ILE A 180 19.93 30.94 -5.41
CA ILE A 180 19.79 32.35 -5.01
C ILE A 180 20.19 32.54 -3.54
N ASP A 181 20.97 33.58 -3.26
CA ASP A 181 21.25 33.95 -1.87
C ASP A 181 20.11 34.82 -1.33
N MET A 182 18.99 34.19 -0.94
CA MET A 182 17.77 34.90 -0.49
C MET A 182 18.05 35.91 0.62
N VAL A 183 18.97 35.59 1.53
CA VAL A 183 19.31 36.45 2.66
C VAL A 183 19.89 37.76 2.16
N ARG A 184 20.89 37.69 1.28
CA ARG A 184 21.56 38.88 0.72
C ARG A 184 20.71 39.57 -0.36
N ASP A 185 20.20 38.80 -1.31
CA ASP A 185 19.67 39.29 -2.59
C ASP A 185 18.19 39.69 -2.51
N VAL A 186 17.45 39.22 -1.50
CA VAL A 186 16.00 39.44 -1.39
C VAL A 186 15.62 40.06 -0.05
N PHE A 187 16.20 39.57 1.05
CA PHE A 187 15.80 39.92 2.41
C PHE A 187 16.73 40.93 3.10
N ALA A 188 17.53 41.68 2.33
CA ALA A 188 18.38 42.76 2.82
C ALA A 188 19.29 42.38 4.01
N ASN A 189 19.82 41.15 3.97
CA ASN A 189 20.63 40.50 5.00
C ASN A 189 19.89 40.05 6.28
N ASP A 190 18.56 40.09 6.32
CA ASP A 190 17.79 39.43 7.38
C ASP A 190 17.62 37.93 7.07
N PRO A 191 18.21 37.02 7.86
CA PRO A 191 18.03 35.59 7.63
C PRO A 191 16.71 35.05 8.19
N MET A 192 15.95 35.84 8.95
CA MET A 192 14.77 35.37 9.70
C MET A 192 13.48 35.65 8.94
N VAL A 193 12.84 34.60 8.44
CA VAL A 193 11.61 34.70 7.65
C VAL A 193 10.45 33.97 8.31
N PHE A 194 9.25 34.54 8.17
CA PHE A 194 8.02 33.78 8.26
C PHE A 194 7.91 32.85 7.06
N TRP A 195 7.19 31.75 7.24
CA TRP A 195 6.78 30.90 6.13
C TRP A 195 5.29 30.62 6.23
N GLY A 196 4.64 30.38 5.10
CA GLY A 196 3.22 30.11 5.07
C GLY A 196 2.74 29.69 3.70
N PHE A 197 1.42 29.56 3.58
CA PHE A 197 0.76 29.38 2.31
C PHE A 197 -0.22 30.52 2.05
N THR A 198 -0.36 30.89 0.79
CA THR A 198 -1.40 31.78 0.28
C THR A 198 -2.16 31.06 -0.82
N ALA A 199 -3.42 31.38 -1.00
CA ALA A 199 -4.22 30.97 -2.16
C ALA A 199 -5.30 32.00 -2.42
N SER A 200 -5.81 32.01 -3.64
CA SER A 200 -6.99 32.80 -4.00
C SER A 200 -7.83 32.13 -5.06
N THR A 201 -9.07 32.62 -5.15
CA THR A 201 -9.98 32.36 -6.25
C THR A 201 -10.44 33.68 -6.87
N GLY A 202 -10.69 33.69 -8.17
CA GLY A 202 -11.13 34.84 -8.95
C GLY A 202 -12.58 34.71 -9.40
N GLY A 203 -12.80 34.81 -10.72
CA GLY A 203 -14.09 34.50 -11.34
C GLY A 203 -14.38 32.99 -11.40
N SER A 204 -13.32 32.19 -11.46
CA SER A 204 -13.31 30.74 -11.27
C SER A 204 -13.06 30.41 -9.78
N ARG A 205 -13.16 29.14 -9.40
CA ARG A 205 -13.07 28.72 -7.99
C ARG A 205 -12.56 27.30 -7.84
N ASN A 206 -11.90 27.04 -6.72
CA ASN A 206 -11.68 25.69 -6.24
C ASN A 206 -11.50 25.69 -4.72
N LEU A 207 -11.56 24.51 -4.11
CA LEU A 207 -11.14 24.32 -2.72
C LEU A 207 -9.61 24.19 -2.70
N GLN A 208 -8.90 25.23 -2.23
CA GLN A 208 -7.46 25.13 -1.97
C GLN A 208 -7.18 24.88 -0.49
N ARG A 209 -6.45 23.80 -0.21
CA ARG A 209 -6.10 23.35 1.14
C ARG A 209 -4.66 22.85 1.18
N PHE A 210 -4.00 23.07 2.31
CA PHE A 210 -2.77 22.34 2.64
C PHE A 210 -2.86 21.72 4.04
N CYS A 211 -2.10 20.67 4.25
CA CYS A 211 -1.83 20.10 5.55
C CYS A 211 -0.31 20.06 5.79
N THR A 212 0.12 20.44 6.99
CA THR A 212 1.47 20.13 7.44
C THR A 212 1.58 18.62 7.61
N SER A 213 2.64 18.00 7.08
CA SER A 213 2.84 16.57 7.30
C SER A 213 2.91 16.29 8.80
N LEU A 214 2.01 15.44 9.29
CA LEU A 214 2.06 14.81 10.61
C LEU A 214 1.38 13.45 10.46
N ASN A 215 2.02 12.62 9.65
CA ASN A 215 1.47 11.38 9.15
C ASN A 215 2.12 10.23 9.92
N ALA A 216 1.40 9.69 10.90
CA ALA A 216 1.83 8.50 11.63
C ALA A 216 1.93 7.32 10.65
N ALA A 217 3.02 6.56 10.76
CA ALA A 217 3.17 5.32 10.01
C ALA A 217 4.19 4.41 10.70
N PHE A 218 4.06 3.11 10.48
CA PHE A 218 5.08 2.16 10.90
C PHE A 218 5.23 0.99 9.93
N THR A 219 6.40 0.38 9.99
CA THR A 219 6.75 -0.81 9.22
C THR A 219 7.18 -1.96 10.13
N LEU A 220 7.12 -3.17 9.57
CA LEU A 220 7.82 -4.33 10.11
C LEU A 220 9.07 -4.55 9.26
N PRO A 221 10.11 -5.24 9.78
CA PRO A 221 11.23 -5.66 8.95
C PRO A 221 10.77 -6.47 7.72
N PRO A 222 11.52 -6.40 6.60
CA PRO A 222 11.30 -7.29 5.48
C PRO A 222 11.31 -8.76 5.92
N ASP A 223 10.49 -9.59 5.28
CA ASP A 223 10.40 -11.04 5.51
C ASP A 223 10.04 -11.46 6.96
N GLN A 224 9.52 -10.53 7.76
CA GLN A 224 9.10 -10.81 9.14
C GLN A 224 8.01 -11.89 9.16
N GLN A 225 8.36 -13.07 9.68
CA GLN A 225 7.39 -14.11 10.03
C GLN A 225 6.68 -13.77 11.33
N THR A 226 5.41 -14.14 11.44
CA THR A 226 4.54 -13.83 12.58
C THR A 226 3.94 -15.09 13.22
N CYS A 227 4.58 -16.24 13.06
CA CYS A 227 4.14 -17.50 13.63
C CYS A 227 4.38 -17.59 15.15
N PHE A 228 3.34 -17.86 15.94
CA PHE A 228 3.46 -17.98 17.39
C PHE A 228 4.30 -19.20 17.85
N PRO A 229 5.15 -19.06 18.89
CA PRO A 229 5.51 -17.83 19.59
C PRO A 229 6.55 -17.01 18.82
N VAL A 230 6.32 -15.70 18.73
CA VAL A 230 7.23 -14.76 18.03
C VAL A 230 7.26 -13.42 18.74
N THR A 231 8.39 -12.74 18.59
CA THR A 231 8.54 -11.35 18.98
C THR A 231 8.63 -10.49 17.72
N ILE A 232 7.76 -9.48 17.63
CA ILE A 232 7.60 -8.62 16.45
C ILE A 232 8.23 -7.25 16.75
N PRO A 233 9.32 -6.87 16.07
CA PRO A 233 9.83 -5.51 16.11
C PRO A 233 8.94 -4.57 15.29
N PHE A 234 8.74 -3.36 15.79
CA PHE A 234 8.00 -2.28 15.12
C PHE A 234 8.94 -1.10 14.88
N ASN A 235 8.99 -0.62 13.64
CA ASN A 235 9.81 0.52 13.25
C ASN A 235 8.91 1.71 12.91
N ASP A 236 9.10 2.81 13.62
CA ASP A 236 8.50 4.10 13.24
C ASP A 236 8.94 4.48 11.82
N SER A 237 7.97 4.85 11.00
CA SER A 237 8.18 5.39 9.65
C SER A 237 7.33 6.64 9.43
N SER A 238 6.98 7.32 10.53
CA SER A 238 6.14 8.51 10.49
C SER A 238 6.86 9.68 9.84
N ALA A 239 6.10 10.57 9.20
CA ALA A 239 6.60 11.80 8.59
C ALA A 239 6.00 13.02 9.29
N SER A 240 6.81 14.04 9.54
CA SER A 240 6.38 15.28 10.21
C SER A 240 7.11 16.50 9.65
N PHE A 241 6.41 17.62 9.57
CA PHE A 241 6.94 18.94 9.23
C PHE A 241 7.94 19.45 10.28
N GLY A 242 7.67 19.17 11.56
CA GLY A 242 8.52 19.51 12.70
C GLY A 242 8.98 18.27 13.48
N ASP A 243 9.65 18.47 14.60
CA ASP A 243 10.05 17.36 15.46
C ASP A 243 8.83 16.61 15.99
N ILE A 244 8.88 15.28 15.93
CA ILE A 244 7.94 14.43 16.66
C ILE A 244 8.46 14.33 18.09
N VAL A 245 7.63 14.73 19.05
CA VAL A 245 8.00 14.76 20.48
C VAL A 245 7.37 13.62 21.28
N LYS A 246 6.35 12.94 20.73
CA LYS A 246 5.70 11.80 21.38
C LYS A 246 5.22 10.78 20.36
N TRP A 247 5.30 9.51 20.73
CA TRP A 247 4.70 8.36 20.04
C TRP A 247 3.73 7.71 21.03
N ASP A 248 2.57 7.28 20.56
CA ASP A 248 1.58 6.55 21.35
C ASP A 248 1.21 5.27 20.59
N TRP A 249 1.86 4.17 20.98
CA TRP A 249 1.63 2.84 20.43
C TRP A 249 0.54 2.10 21.22
N ASP A 250 -0.35 1.41 20.50
CA ASP A 250 -1.30 0.41 21.02
C ASP A 250 -1.09 -0.86 20.21
N PHE A 251 -0.57 -1.92 20.84
CA PHE A 251 -0.28 -3.18 20.13
C PHE A 251 -1.54 -4.04 19.90
N GLY A 252 -2.72 -3.57 20.29
CA GLY A 252 -3.99 -4.25 20.01
C GLY A 252 -4.30 -5.42 20.94
N ASP A 253 -3.44 -5.71 21.93
CA ASP A 253 -3.64 -6.71 22.99
C ASP A 253 -3.83 -6.08 24.38
N GLY A 254 -3.97 -4.75 24.44
CA GLY A 254 -4.07 -3.97 25.67
C GLY A 254 -2.74 -3.41 26.17
N THR A 255 -1.60 -3.83 25.62
CA THR A 255 -0.29 -3.25 25.92
C THR A 255 0.02 -2.03 25.04
N LYS A 256 0.84 -1.12 25.57
CA LYS A 256 1.14 0.18 24.95
C LYS A 256 2.60 0.55 25.14
N SER A 257 3.09 1.48 24.31
CA SER A 257 4.42 2.08 24.44
C SER A 257 4.38 3.55 24.06
N ASN A 258 5.24 4.37 24.67
CA ASN A 258 5.43 5.77 24.31
C ASN A 258 6.82 6.08 23.74
N LEU A 259 7.61 5.05 23.46
CA LEU A 259 8.94 5.18 22.89
C LEU A 259 8.87 5.31 21.36
N LYS A 260 9.76 6.13 20.78
CA LYS A 260 9.95 6.21 19.32
C LYS A 260 10.22 4.84 18.72
N ILE A 261 11.11 4.09 19.35
CA ILE A 261 11.43 2.71 19.01
C ILE A 261 11.00 1.85 20.21
N PRO A 262 9.83 1.19 20.17
CA PRO A 262 9.44 0.28 21.23
C PRO A 262 10.35 -0.96 21.28
N ALA A 263 10.40 -1.61 22.44
CA ALA A 263 10.99 -2.95 22.50
C ALA A 263 10.20 -3.93 21.61
N PRO A 264 10.85 -4.95 21.01
CA PRO A 264 10.14 -5.97 20.24
C PRO A 264 9.01 -6.59 21.07
N HIS A 265 7.80 -6.61 20.50
CA HIS A 265 6.58 -6.99 21.22
C HIS A 265 6.25 -8.46 21.07
N SER A 266 5.80 -9.12 22.14
CA SER A 266 5.42 -10.55 22.12
C SER A 266 3.96 -10.71 22.53
N TYR A 267 3.20 -11.39 21.68
CA TYR A 267 1.78 -11.64 21.90
C TYR A 267 1.59 -12.93 22.69
N ALA A 268 0.64 -12.94 23.64
CA ALA A 268 0.41 -14.09 24.52
C ALA A 268 -0.27 -15.28 23.82
N ALA A 269 -0.92 -15.05 22.67
CA ALA A 269 -1.62 -16.08 21.90
C ALA A 269 -1.62 -15.75 20.40
N PRO A 270 -1.90 -16.73 19.52
CA PRO A 270 -2.27 -16.47 18.14
C PRO A 270 -3.54 -15.62 18.04
N GLY A 271 -3.63 -14.77 17.03
CA GLY A 271 -4.76 -13.84 16.89
C GLY A 271 -4.58 -12.77 15.82
N ASN A 272 -5.63 -11.98 15.63
CA ASN A 272 -5.59 -10.76 14.83
C ASN A 272 -5.49 -9.56 15.77
N TYR A 273 -4.45 -8.75 15.60
CA TYR A 273 -4.15 -7.60 16.44
C TYR A 273 -4.15 -6.33 15.59
N ASP A 274 -5.05 -5.39 15.89
CA ASP A 274 -5.11 -4.10 15.21
C ASP A 274 -4.16 -3.12 15.90
N VAL A 275 -2.90 -3.12 15.47
CA VAL A 275 -1.84 -2.26 16.00
C VAL A 275 -2.05 -0.84 15.52
N LYS A 276 -1.88 0.13 16.43
CA LYS A 276 -2.11 1.55 16.19
C LYS A 276 -0.92 2.39 16.61
N LEU A 277 -0.72 3.48 15.88
CA LEU A 277 0.24 4.53 16.21
C LEU A 277 -0.41 5.90 15.98
N SER A 278 -0.31 6.76 16.99
CA SER A 278 -0.46 8.21 16.82
C SER A 278 0.79 8.91 17.32
N ILE A 279 1.12 10.05 16.72
CA ILE A 279 2.29 10.86 17.08
C ILE A 279 1.88 12.27 17.48
N VAL A 280 2.70 12.92 18.30
CA VAL A 280 2.51 14.33 18.66
C VAL A 280 3.70 15.14 18.15
N GLY A 281 3.43 16.16 17.36
CA GLY A 281 4.44 17.12 16.91
C GLY A 281 4.84 18.09 18.01
N ASN A 282 5.98 18.76 17.86
CA ASN A 282 6.48 19.76 18.80
C ASN A 282 5.51 20.93 19.02
N ASN A 283 4.61 21.21 18.08
CA ASN A 283 3.52 22.16 18.20
C ASN A 283 2.32 21.66 19.06
N GLY A 284 2.40 20.46 19.63
CA GLY A 284 1.33 19.83 20.42
C GLY A 284 0.21 19.19 19.59
N CYS A 285 0.28 19.25 18.26
CA CYS A 285 -0.69 18.60 17.37
C CYS A 285 -0.55 17.08 17.47
N THR A 286 -1.68 16.37 17.63
CA THR A 286 -1.73 14.91 17.54
C THR A 286 -2.16 14.50 16.14
N SER A 287 -1.46 13.53 15.55
CA SER A 287 -1.80 12.97 14.23
C SER A 287 -3.12 12.20 14.27
N ASP A 288 -3.67 11.95 13.08
CA ASP A 288 -4.59 10.84 12.92
C ASP A 288 -3.92 9.51 13.34
N THR A 289 -4.75 8.55 13.75
CA THR A 289 -4.26 7.24 14.18
C THR A 289 -4.02 6.34 12.97
N PHE A 290 -2.76 6.01 12.72
CA PHE A 290 -2.40 4.95 11.78
C PHE A 290 -2.75 3.59 12.37
N LYS A 291 -3.33 2.70 11.55
CA LYS A 291 -3.76 1.36 11.97
C LYS A 291 -3.29 0.32 10.97
N LYS A 292 -2.73 -0.78 11.47
CA LYS A 292 -2.35 -1.95 10.66
C LYS A 292 -2.68 -3.23 11.41
N ARG A 293 -3.41 -4.13 10.75
CA ARG A 293 -3.69 -5.47 11.29
C ARG A 293 -2.46 -6.36 11.17
N ILE A 294 -2.04 -6.92 12.30
CA ILE A 294 -1.01 -7.95 12.39
C ILE A 294 -1.68 -9.27 12.71
N VAL A 295 -1.40 -10.30 11.90
CA VAL A 295 -1.86 -11.66 12.14
C VAL A 295 -0.74 -12.42 12.81
N VAL A 296 -0.93 -12.81 14.06
CA VAL A 296 -0.03 -13.74 14.77
C VAL A 296 -0.55 -15.14 14.49
N GLY A 297 0.16 -15.85 13.61
CA GLY A 297 -0.27 -17.13 13.07
C GLY A 297 -0.29 -18.25 14.11
N SER A 298 -1.25 -19.15 13.98
CA SER A 298 -1.29 -20.43 14.71
C SER A 298 -0.70 -21.54 13.86
N LYS A 299 -0.13 -22.57 14.49
CA LYS A 299 0.31 -23.77 13.80
C LYS A 299 -0.86 -24.43 13.06
N PRO A 300 -0.79 -24.62 11.73
CA PRO A 300 -1.86 -25.30 10.99
C PRO A 300 -1.91 -26.79 11.33
N VAL A 301 -3.09 -27.38 11.19
CA VAL A 301 -3.31 -28.83 11.28
C VAL A 301 -3.41 -29.34 9.84
N ALA A 302 -2.39 -30.08 9.40
CA ALA A 302 -2.43 -30.72 8.09
C ALA A 302 -3.41 -31.88 8.09
N ASP A 303 -4.24 -31.94 7.04
CA ASP A 303 -5.13 -33.06 6.78
C ASP A 303 -5.39 -33.19 5.29
N PHE A 304 -5.75 -34.39 4.83
CA PHE A 304 -6.12 -34.61 3.44
C PHE A 304 -6.96 -35.86 3.28
N ARG A 305 -7.59 -36.01 2.11
CA ARG A 305 -8.28 -37.24 1.70
C ARG A 305 -7.68 -37.80 0.42
N ILE A 306 -7.51 -39.12 0.39
CA ILE A 306 -7.20 -39.89 -0.82
C ILE A 306 -8.49 -40.45 -1.41
N ASP A 307 -8.69 -40.27 -2.72
CA ASP A 307 -9.87 -40.78 -3.41
C ASP A 307 -9.54 -41.32 -4.82
N PRO A 308 -9.77 -42.61 -5.12
CA PRO A 308 -10.16 -43.67 -4.21
C PRO A 308 -8.96 -44.18 -3.38
N GLY A 309 -9.19 -44.61 -2.14
CA GLY A 309 -8.14 -45.20 -1.27
C GLY A 309 -7.63 -46.58 -1.74
N ILE A 310 -8.38 -47.26 -2.62
CA ILE A 310 -7.97 -48.48 -3.32
C ILE A 310 -8.22 -48.26 -4.81
N VAL A 311 -7.18 -48.38 -5.62
CA VAL A 311 -7.23 -48.10 -7.05
C VAL A 311 -6.62 -49.26 -7.83
N CYS A 312 -7.05 -49.48 -9.07
CA CYS A 312 -6.31 -50.37 -9.96
C CYS A 312 -5.13 -49.61 -10.59
N ASP A 313 -4.05 -50.29 -10.96
CA ASP A 313 -2.94 -49.74 -11.73
C ASP A 313 -3.44 -48.95 -12.96
N SER A 314 -2.70 -47.93 -13.37
CA SER A 314 -3.09 -47.00 -14.46
C SER A 314 -4.45 -46.30 -14.29
N SER A 315 -5.04 -46.25 -13.09
CA SER A 315 -6.24 -45.44 -12.82
C SER A 315 -5.91 -44.21 -11.98
N PRO A 316 -6.67 -43.10 -12.12
CA PRO A 316 -6.39 -41.86 -11.40
C PRO A 316 -6.66 -41.99 -9.90
N VAL A 317 -5.77 -41.41 -9.09
CA VAL A 317 -5.91 -41.19 -7.64
C VAL A 317 -5.82 -39.70 -7.36
N PHE A 318 -6.78 -39.17 -6.61
CA PHE A 318 -6.84 -37.77 -6.19
C PHE A 318 -6.37 -37.64 -4.74
N PHE A 319 -5.61 -36.59 -4.46
CA PHE A 319 -5.20 -36.18 -3.12
C PHE A 319 -5.76 -34.78 -2.89
N ARG A 320 -6.69 -34.65 -1.93
CA ARG A 320 -7.40 -33.40 -1.68
C ARG A 320 -7.05 -32.88 -0.30
N ASP A 321 -6.51 -31.67 -0.25
CA ASP A 321 -6.22 -30.99 1.01
C ASP A 321 -7.50 -30.77 1.83
N GLN A 322 -7.38 -31.00 3.14
CA GLN A 322 -8.40 -30.70 4.15
C GLN A 322 -7.78 -29.97 5.36
N SER A 323 -6.56 -29.45 5.19
CA SER A 323 -5.82 -28.78 6.25
C SER A 323 -6.56 -27.55 6.75
N THR A 324 -6.43 -27.27 8.04
CA THR A 324 -7.08 -26.14 8.70
C THR A 324 -6.06 -25.32 9.49
N VAL A 325 -6.37 -24.04 9.71
CA VAL A 325 -5.61 -23.15 10.59
C VAL A 325 -6.57 -22.24 11.32
N GLN A 326 -6.35 -22.01 12.61
CA GLN A 326 -7.22 -21.15 13.41
C GLN A 326 -6.97 -19.66 13.09
N PHE A 327 -5.70 -19.26 13.04
CA PHE A 327 -5.25 -17.91 12.68
C PHE A 327 -4.12 -17.97 11.67
N GLY A 328 -4.24 -17.18 10.59
CA GLY A 328 -3.32 -17.16 9.47
C GLY A 328 -3.93 -17.71 8.19
N THR A 329 -3.11 -17.84 7.15
CA THR A 329 -3.55 -18.33 5.84
C THR A 329 -2.58 -19.38 5.32
N ILE A 330 -3.04 -20.61 5.09
CA ILE A 330 -2.23 -21.65 4.42
C ILE A 330 -1.87 -21.17 3.02
N SER A 331 -0.57 -21.15 2.69
CA SER A 331 -0.03 -20.66 1.42
C SER A 331 0.80 -21.68 0.67
N ASP A 332 1.37 -22.66 1.35
CA ASP A 332 2.25 -23.65 0.74
C ASP A 332 1.91 -25.06 1.22
N TRP A 333 1.96 -26.01 0.30
CA TRP A 333 1.71 -27.43 0.55
C TRP A 333 2.92 -28.21 0.09
N ASN A 334 3.44 -29.09 0.93
CA ASN A 334 4.57 -29.95 0.63
C ASN A 334 4.16 -31.41 0.82
N TRP A 335 3.89 -32.06 -0.31
CA TRP A 335 3.47 -33.45 -0.36
C TRP A 335 4.63 -34.38 -0.68
N SER A 336 4.55 -35.61 -0.20
CA SER A 336 5.31 -36.74 -0.74
C SER A 336 4.37 -37.89 -1.05
N VAL A 337 4.25 -38.31 -2.31
CA VAL A 337 3.43 -39.47 -2.71
C VAL A 337 4.35 -40.55 -3.26
N ARG A 338 4.42 -41.70 -2.58
CA ARG A 338 5.39 -42.78 -2.85
C ARG A 338 6.84 -42.28 -2.97
N GLY A 339 7.20 -41.30 -2.14
CA GLY A 339 8.53 -40.69 -2.11
C GLY A 339 8.73 -39.56 -3.13
N SER A 340 7.82 -39.38 -4.10
CA SER A 340 7.90 -38.27 -5.06
C SER A 340 7.34 -36.97 -4.46
N PRO A 341 8.08 -35.85 -4.52
CA PRO A 341 7.63 -34.58 -3.94
C PRO A 341 6.62 -33.85 -4.85
N TYR A 342 5.65 -33.15 -4.24
CA TYR A 342 4.74 -32.24 -4.95
C TYR A 342 4.50 -30.97 -4.13
N ALA A 343 4.43 -29.82 -4.80
CA ALA A 343 4.23 -28.50 -4.18
C ALA A 343 2.97 -27.79 -4.70
N THR A 344 1.81 -28.44 -4.55
CA THR A 344 0.51 -27.92 -5.00
C THR A 344 -0.54 -28.12 -3.91
N SER A 345 -1.63 -27.36 -3.92
CA SER A 345 -2.72 -27.56 -2.96
C SER A 345 -3.42 -28.92 -3.07
N SER A 346 -3.29 -29.60 -4.21
CA SER A 346 -3.80 -30.95 -4.42
C SER A 346 -2.99 -31.60 -5.55
N PRO A 347 -2.13 -32.59 -5.26
CA PRO A 347 -1.39 -33.28 -6.31
C PRO A 347 -2.33 -34.24 -7.03
N GLY A 348 -2.33 -34.16 -8.36
CA GLY A 348 -3.01 -35.13 -9.21
C GLY A 348 -4.32 -34.66 -9.87
N PRO A 349 -4.96 -35.56 -10.63
CA PRO A 349 -4.90 -37.02 -10.45
C PRO A 349 -3.54 -37.65 -10.81
N LEU A 350 -3.03 -38.49 -9.93
CA LEU A 350 -1.81 -39.28 -10.14
C LEU A 350 -2.18 -40.69 -10.60
N MET A 351 -1.34 -41.31 -11.44
CA MET A 351 -1.53 -42.68 -11.93
C MET A 351 -0.30 -43.52 -11.62
N PHE A 352 -0.51 -44.73 -11.11
CA PHE A 352 0.57 -45.63 -10.68
C PHE A 352 0.58 -46.91 -11.51
N GLN A 353 1.76 -47.28 -12.03
CA GLN A 353 1.99 -48.56 -12.72
C GLN A 353 2.38 -49.68 -11.74
N ALA A 354 3.21 -49.35 -10.75
CA ALA A 354 3.63 -50.31 -9.73
C ALA A 354 2.48 -50.61 -8.76
N THR A 355 2.19 -51.89 -8.54
CA THR A 355 1.18 -52.34 -7.58
C THR A 355 1.74 -52.40 -6.15
N GLY A 356 0.88 -52.57 -5.16
CA GLY A 356 1.22 -52.64 -3.74
C GLY A 356 0.80 -51.41 -2.93
N PRO A 357 1.19 -51.34 -1.64
CA PRO A 357 0.87 -50.20 -0.78
C PRO A 357 1.54 -48.92 -1.30
N GLY A 358 0.90 -47.78 -1.05
CA GLY A 358 1.43 -46.45 -1.27
C GLY A 358 1.26 -45.60 -0.02
N LEU A 359 2.23 -44.73 0.23
CA LEU A 359 2.21 -43.77 1.33
C LEU A 359 2.15 -42.36 0.73
N ALA A 360 1.24 -41.55 1.23
CA ALA A 360 1.21 -40.12 0.99
C ALA A 360 1.45 -39.36 2.30
N SER A 361 2.23 -38.29 2.24
CA SER A 361 2.41 -37.35 3.34
C SER A 361 2.16 -35.92 2.90
N LEU A 362 1.76 -35.07 3.84
CA LEU A 362 1.55 -33.64 3.65
C LEU A 362 2.08 -32.87 4.86
N THR A 363 2.84 -31.79 4.61
CA THR A 363 3.00 -30.65 5.52
C THR A 363 2.48 -29.39 4.84
N VAL A 364 1.85 -28.50 5.60
CA VAL A 364 1.39 -27.20 5.09
C VAL A 364 2.08 -26.06 5.84
N ARG A 365 2.29 -24.94 5.14
CA ARG A 365 2.85 -23.70 5.70
C ARG A 365 1.88 -22.54 5.49
N THR A 366 1.79 -21.66 6.48
CA THR A 366 1.03 -20.41 6.39
C THR A 366 1.88 -19.23 5.93
N ARG A 367 1.23 -18.15 5.46
CA ARG A 367 1.89 -16.88 5.09
C ARG A 367 2.67 -16.27 6.25
N GLU A 368 2.19 -16.50 7.47
CA GLU A 368 2.82 -16.06 8.73
C GLU A 368 4.07 -16.90 9.09
N GLY A 369 4.37 -17.96 8.35
CA GLY A 369 5.54 -18.82 8.53
C GLY A 369 5.29 -20.08 9.36
N CYS A 370 4.05 -20.34 9.81
CA CYS A 370 3.75 -21.52 10.61
C CYS A 370 3.71 -22.80 9.77
N ILE A 371 4.39 -23.86 10.22
CA ILE A 371 4.43 -25.16 9.53
C ILE A 371 3.72 -26.22 10.37
N SER A 372 2.86 -27.02 9.75
CA SER A 372 2.16 -28.11 10.41
C SER A 372 3.10 -29.25 10.81
N GLU A 373 2.63 -30.13 11.70
CA GLU A 373 3.19 -31.49 11.74
C GLU A 373 2.87 -32.24 10.43
N PRO A 374 3.70 -33.21 10.01
CA PRO A 374 3.38 -34.04 8.87
C PRO A 374 2.22 -34.99 9.18
N VAL A 375 1.24 -35.04 8.28
CA VAL A 375 0.19 -36.06 8.28
C VAL A 375 0.52 -37.10 7.20
N THR A 376 0.21 -38.37 7.47
CA THR A 376 0.42 -39.47 6.53
C THR A 376 -0.81 -40.34 6.37
N GLN A 377 -1.07 -40.82 5.15
CA GLN A 377 -2.14 -41.77 4.86
C GLN A 377 -1.68 -42.83 3.86
N ASN A 378 -2.20 -44.04 4.03
CA ASN A 378 -1.94 -45.17 3.14
C ASN A 378 -3.01 -45.27 2.05
N PHE A 379 -2.62 -45.76 0.87
CA PHE A 379 -3.52 -46.18 -0.20
C PHE A 379 -3.00 -47.46 -0.86
N GLU A 380 -3.84 -48.15 -1.63
CA GLU A 380 -3.48 -49.43 -2.25
C GLU A 380 -3.65 -49.39 -3.78
N VAL A 381 -2.61 -49.81 -4.51
CA VAL A 381 -2.67 -49.98 -5.98
C VAL A 381 -2.72 -51.47 -6.31
N LYS A 382 -3.84 -51.95 -6.85
CA LYS A 382 -4.05 -53.35 -7.25
C LYS A 382 -3.79 -53.53 -8.74
N LYS A 383 -3.31 -54.70 -9.15
CA LYS A 383 -3.19 -55.03 -10.58
C LYS A 383 -4.57 -55.09 -11.22
N ARG A 384 -4.77 -54.48 -12.39
CA ARG A 384 -5.96 -54.73 -13.21
C ARG A 384 -6.03 -56.21 -13.57
N PRO A 385 -7.24 -56.80 -13.57
CA PRO A 385 -7.42 -58.16 -14.08
C PRO A 385 -7.01 -58.21 -15.54
N ASP A 386 -6.10 -59.12 -15.89
CA ASP A 386 -5.86 -59.46 -17.29
C ASP A 386 -7.03 -60.33 -17.78
N ILE A 387 -7.72 -59.85 -18.81
CA ILE A 387 -8.85 -60.55 -19.41
C ILE A 387 -8.45 -60.90 -20.83
N SER A 388 -8.10 -62.17 -21.05
CA SER A 388 -7.99 -62.74 -22.38
C SER A 388 -9.18 -63.64 -22.66
N PHE A 389 -9.67 -63.58 -23.91
CA PHE A 389 -10.62 -64.54 -24.46
C PHE A 389 -9.92 -65.27 -25.59
N THR A 390 -10.14 -66.59 -25.66
CA THR A 390 -9.69 -67.41 -26.79
C THR A 390 -10.95 -67.85 -27.52
N ILE A 391 -11.09 -67.43 -28.77
CA ILE A 391 -12.15 -67.92 -29.67
C ILE A 391 -11.45 -68.92 -30.59
N GLY A 392 -11.84 -70.19 -30.54
CA GLY A 392 -11.46 -71.15 -31.57
C GLY A 392 -12.25 -70.89 -32.85
N ASP A 393 -11.70 -71.26 -34.01
CA ASP A 393 -12.43 -71.17 -35.27
C ASP A 393 -13.73 -72.00 -35.16
N ILE A 394 -14.87 -71.36 -35.46
CA ILE A 394 -16.20 -71.98 -35.44
C ILE A 394 -16.87 -71.87 -36.80
N CYS A 395 -17.65 -72.88 -37.15
CA CYS A 395 -18.46 -72.91 -38.36
C CYS A 395 -19.74 -72.07 -38.20
N ALA A 396 -20.25 -71.52 -39.29
CA ALA A 396 -21.49 -70.75 -39.28
C ALA A 396 -22.68 -71.63 -38.85
N GLY A 397 -23.29 -71.30 -37.71
CA GLY A 397 -24.47 -71.99 -37.17
C GLY A 397 -24.28 -72.66 -35.81
N ASP A 398 -23.05 -72.80 -35.32
CA ASP A 398 -22.78 -73.40 -34.02
C ASP A 398 -22.89 -72.39 -32.85
N PRO A 399 -23.41 -72.79 -31.67
CA PRO A 399 -23.45 -71.92 -30.49
C PRO A 399 -22.05 -71.53 -30.00
N LEU A 400 -21.80 -70.24 -29.81
CA LEU A 400 -20.53 -69.74 -29.27
C LEU A 400 -20.50 -69.89 -27.73
N GLU A 401 -19.71 -70.84 -27.22
CA GLU A 401 -19.38 -70.90 -25.79
C GLU A 401 -18.08 -70.14 -25.48
N VAL A 402 -18.20 -68.95 -24.90
CA VAL A 402 -17.06 -68.13 -24.48
C VAL A 402 -16.63 -68.53 -23.06
N TRP A 403 -15.50 -69.23 -22.95
CA TRP A 403 -14.90 -69.58 -21.65
C TRP A 403 -14.01 -68.44 -21.14
N ARG A 404 -14.26 -67.96 -19.92
CA ARG A 404 -13.43 -66.95 -19.25
C ARG A 404 -12.27 -67.62 -18.49
N ARG A 405 -11.03 -67.23 -18.74
CA ARG A 405 -9.92 -67.45 -17.80
C ARG A 405 -9.61 -66.15 -17.07
N VAL A 406 -9.74 -66.16 -15.74
CA VAL A 406 -9.16 -65.12 -14.87
C VAL A 406 -7.87 -65.73 -14.31
N SER A 407 -6.75 -65.04 -14.47
CA SER A 407 -5.40 -65.56 -14.16
C SER A 407 -5.10 -65.59 -12.66
N ASN A 408 -5.96 -66.23 -11.86
CA ASN A 408 -5.60 -66.81 -10.57
C ASN A 408 -6.52 -68.00 -10.29
N ASN A 409 -5.91 -69.16 -10.05
CA ASN A 409 -6.52 -70.49 -10.08
C ASN A 409 -7.42 -70.79 -8.85
N HIS A 410 -8.36 -69.90 -8.50
CA HIS A 410 -9.28 -70.05 -7.38
C HIS A 410 -10.71 -69.70 -7.78
N ARG A 411 -11.59 -70.71 -7.81
CA ARG A 411 -13.04 -70.51 -7.70
C ARG A 411 -13.33 -70.10 -6.25
N ARG A 412 -13.71 -68.84 -6.00
CA ARG A 412 -14.31 -68.39 -4.72
C ARG A 412 -15.60 -67.62 -4.98
N PRO A 413 -16.59 -67.68 -4.07
CA PRO A 413 -17.79 -66.85 -4.16
C PRO A 413 -17.45 -65.37 -3.99
N LEU A 414 -18.27 -64.51 -4.59
CA LEU A 414 -18.11 -63.05 -4.67
C LEU A 414 -17.87 -62.38 -3.31
N GLY A 415 -16.60 -62.12 -3.00
CA GLY A 415 -16.16 -60.97 -2.22
C GLY A 415 -15.66 -59.92 -3.20
N LYS A 416 -16.42 -58.83 -3.36
CA LYS A 416 -16.29 -57.75 -4.36
C LYS A 416 -14.89 -57.55 -4.96
N PRO A 417 -14.71 -57.72 -6.29
CA PRO A 417 -13.67 -57.02 -7.03
C PRO A 417 -14.28 -56.01 -8.02
N CYS A 418 -13.56 -54.91 -8.19
CA CYS A 418 -13.73 -53.91 -9.24
C CYS A 418 -13.70 -54.59 -10.62
N VAL A 419 -14.87 -54.95 -11.14
CA VAL A 419 -15.03 -55.58 -12.45
C VAL A 419 -16.01 -54.72 -13.23
N TYR A 420 -15.48 -53.84 -14.08
CA TYR A 420 -16.27 -53.16 -15.10
C TYR A 420 -16.19 -54.00 -16.38
N ILE A 421 -17.24 -54.76 -16.69
CA ILE A 421 -17.35 -55.52 -17.94
C ILE A 421 -18.19 -54.69 -18.91
N ARG A 422 -17.56 -54.10 -19.93
CA ARG A 422 -18.29 -53.64 -21.12
C ARG A 422 -18.60 -54.87 -21.97
N ARG A 423 -19.88 -55.21 -22.08
CA ARG A 423 -20.38 -56.22 -23.01
C ARG A 423 -20.33 -55.59 -24.41
N LEU A 424 -19.45 -56.08 -25.29
CA LEU A 424 -19.53 -55.79 -26.72
C LEU A 424 -20.66 -56.65 -27.30
N ILE A 425 -21.89 -56.15 -27.17
CA ILE A 425 -23.01 -56.53 -28.05
C ILE A 425 -23.51 -55.23 -28.67
N SER A 426 -23.71 -55.28 -29.98
CA SER A 426 -24.00 -54.21 -30.93
C SER A 426 -24.77 -52.99 -30.42
N ASP A 427 -24.34 -51.83 -30.92
CA ASP A 427 -25.05 -50.57 -31.15
C ASP A 427 -25.91 -49.96 -30.01
N LYS A 428 -25.56 -48.69 -29.73
CA LYS A 428 -26.20 -47.68 -28.86
C LYS A 428 -25.70 -47.63 -27.41
N CYS A 429 -24.80 -46.66 -27.19
CA CYS A 429 -24.52 -46.05 -25.90
C CYS A 429 -25.80 -45.43 -25.31
N ILE A 430 -26.21 -45.90 -24.13
CA ILE A 430 -26.98 -45.08 -23.17
C ILE A 430 -26.35 -45.34 -21.79
N CYS A 431 -25.69 -44.32 -21.25
CA CYS A 431 -25.27 -44.28 -19.85
C CYS A 431 -26.39 -43.63 -19.03
N ASN A 432 -26.85 -44.30 -17.99
CA ASN A 432 -27.52 -43.64 -16.88
C ASN A 432 -27.01 -44.28 -15.58
N CYS A 433 -26.35 -43.49 -14.74
CA CYS A 433 -25.75 -43.95 -13.48
C CYS A 433 -26.63 -43.49 -12.32
N GLY A 434 -27.10 -44.45 -11.52
CA GLY A 434 -27.38 -44.27 -10.10
C GLY A 434 -26.21 -44.82 -9.29
#